data_AF-A0A3D4WAX2-F1
#
_entry.id   AF-A0A3D4WAX2-F1
#
_cell.length_a   1.000
_cell.length_b   1.000
_cell.length_c   1.000
_cell.angle_alpha   90.00
_cell.angle_beta   90.00
_cell.angle_gamma   90.00
#
_symmetry.space_group_name_H-M   'P 1'
#
loop_
_entity.id
_entity.type
_entity.pdbx_description
1 polymer ?
#
loop_
_entity_poly.entity_id
_entity_poly.type
_entity_poly.pdbx_seq_one_letter_code
_entity_poly.pdbx_strand_id
1 'polypeptide(L)' 'MRRVIADCEALVQQQLRRKNLQLAVECPETLIVTTDASIVTTVLRNLLVNAVKYSFENGTVTIKAA' A
#
# COMPACT_ATOMS: atom_id res chain seq x y z
N MET A 1 7.94 -8.39 -4.13
CA MET A 1 7.32 -7.27 -3.38
C MET A 1 5.90 -6.92 -3.85
N ARG A 2 5.63 -6.81 -5.16
CA ARG A 2 4.29 -6.42 -5.68
C ARG A 2 3.10 -7.20 -5.13
N ARG A 3 3.21 -8.53 -4.97
CA ARG A 3 2.14 -9.34 -4.39
C ARG A 3 1.72 -8.85 -3.01
N VAL A 4 2.70 -8.57 -2.14
CA VAL A 4 2.45 -8.08 -0.77
C VAL A 4 1.77 -6.70 -0.80
N ILE A 5 2.16 -5.84 -1.74
CA ILE A 5 1.51 -4.52 -1.94
C ILE A 5 0.05 -4.72 -2.36
N ALA A 6 -0.23 -5.59 -3.34
CA ALA A 6 -1.59 -5.86 -3.81
C ALA A 6 -2.50 -6.44 -2.71
N ASP A 7 -1.97 -7.36 -1.90
CA ASP A 7 -2.70 -7.94 -0.76
C ASP A 7 -3.06 -6.85 0.28
N CYS A 8 -2.15 -5.91 0.55
CA CYS A 8 -2.41 -4.79 1.45
C CYS A 8 -3.39 -3.77 0.85
N GLU A 9 -3.29 -3.49 -0.45
CA GLU A 9 -4.19 -2.59 -1.18
C GLU A 9 -5.64 -3.06 -1.10
N ALA A 10 -5.88 -4.37 -1.28
CA ALA A 10 -7.22 -4.95 -1.19
C ALA A 10 -7.94 -4.64 0.13
N LEU A 11 -7.18 -4.50 1.24
CA LEU A 11 -7.73 -4.19 2.56
C LEU A 11 -8.22 -2.75 2.72
N VAL A 12 -7.76 -1.83 1.86
CA VAL A 12 -8.08 -0.39 1.94
C VAL A 12 -8.89 0.12 0.75
N GLN A 13 -9.25 -0.75 -0.20
CA GLN A 13 -9.97 -0.41 -1.43
C GLN A 13 -11.25 0.39 -1.16
N GLN A 14 -12.04 0.01 -0.16
CA GLN A 14 -13.28 0.70 0.16
C GLN A 14 -13.01 2.14 0.65
N GLN A 15 -12.00 2.34 1.48
CA GLN A 15 -11.63 3.63 2.05
C GLN A 15 -11.02 4.54 1.00
N LEU A 16 -10.20 3.98 0.10
CA LEU A 16 -9.68 4.70 -1.07
C LEU A 16 -10.84 5.26 -1.91
N ARG A 17 -11.82 4.41 -2.25
CA ARG A 17 -13.02 4.84 -3.00
C ARG A 17 -13.84 5.88 -2.26
N ARG A 18 -14.10 5.67 -0.97
CA ARG A 18 -14.90 6.59 -0.14
C ARG A 18 -14.31 7.98 -0.04
N LYS A 19 -12.98 8.09 0.01
CA LYS A 19 -12.26 9.37 0.13
C LYS A 19 -11.77 9.90 -1.22
N ASN A 20 -12.13 9.23 -2.33
CA ASN A 20 -11.60 9.50 -3.66
C ASN A 20 -10.06 9.62 -3.70
N LEU A 21 -9.37 8.76 -2.95
CA LEU A 21 -7.92 8.76 -2.86
C LEU A 21 -7.31 8.03 -4.07
N GLN A 22 -6.25 8.61 -4.61
CA GLN A 22 -5.41 7.94 -5.61
C GLN A 22 -4.32 7.13 -4.89
N LEU A 23 -4.13 5.87 -5.28
CA LEU A 23 -3.01 5.05 -4.83
C LEU A 23 -2.04 4.86 -5.99
N ALA A 24 -0.82 5.36 -5.83
CA ALA A 24 0.25 5.20 -6.81
C ALA A 24 1.28 4.18 -6.29
N VAL A 25 1.57 3.14 -7.09
CA VAL A 25 2.55 2.10 -6.75
C VAL A 25 3.73 2.19 -7.71
N GLU A 26 4.85 2.69 -7.21
CA GLU A 26 6.14 2.76 -7.89
C GLU A 26 7.01 1.62 -7.36
N CYS A 27 6.79 0.41 -7.88
CA CYS A 27 7.55 -0.79 -7.52
C CYS A 27 7.90 -1.60 -8.79
N PRO A 28 9.20 -1.82 -9.08
CA PRO A 28 9.63 -2.68 -10.17
C PRO A 28 9.04 -4.08 -10.04
N GLU A 29 8.69 -4.69 -11.18
CA GLU A 29 8.20 -6.08 -11.22
C GLU A 29 9.30 -7.08 -10.82
N THR A 30 10.55 -6.71 -11.10
CA THR A 30 11.75 -7.49 -10.80
C THR A 30 12.19 -7.39 -9.34
N LEU A 31 11.55 -6.55 -8.51
CA LEU A 31 11.93 -6.39 -7.11
C LEU A 31 11.50 -7.61 -6.26
N ILE A 32 12.48 -8.46 -5.98
CA ILE A 32 12.37 -9.63 -5.10
C ILE A 32 13.11 -9.32 -3.81
N VAL A 33 12.49 -9.64 -2.67
CA VAL A 33 13.04 -9.42 -1.33
C VAL A 33 13.02 -10.75 -0.60
N THR A 34 14.16 -11.15 -0.04
CA THR A 34 14.29 -12.36 0.78
C THR A 34 14.18 -11.96 2.25
N THR A 35 13.03 -12.24 2.86
CA THR A 35 12.73 -11.89 4.25
C THR A 35 11.48 -12.65 4.72
N ASP A 36 11.09 -12.47 5.98
CA ASP A 36 9.82 -12.98 6.48
C ASP A 36 8.66 -12.15 5.88
N ALA A 37 7.91 -12.79 4.99
CA ALA A 37 6.79 -12.17 4.31
C ALA A 37 5.69 -11.69 5.28
N SER A 38 5.50 -12.36 6.42
CA SER A 38 4.47 -12.00 7.40
C SER A 38 4.81 -10.69 8.11
N ILE A 39 6.09 -10.48 8.43
CA ILE A 39 6.57 -9.26 9.07
C ILE A 39 6.41 -8.07 8.11
N VAL A 40 6.90 -8.21 6.87
CA VAL A 40 6.79 -7.14 5.86
C VAL A 40 5.33 -6.80 5.58
N THR A 41 4.47 -7.81 5.44
CA THR A 41 3.04 -7.60 5.23
C THR A 41 2.41 -6.84 6.41
N THR A 42 2.78 -7.20 7.65
CA THR A 42 2.28 -6.53 8.85
C THR A 42 2.67 -5.06 8.88
N VAL A 43 3.95 -4.75 8.62
CA VAL A 43 4.46 -3.38 8.57
C VAL A 43 3.78 -2.59 7.45
N LEU A 44 3.78 -3.12 6.23
CA LEU A 44 3.20 -2.42 5.07
C LEU A 44 1.71 -2.16 5.26
N ARG A 45 0.95 -3.14 5.77
CA ARG A 45 -0.46 -2.98 6.08
C ARG A 45 -0.70 -1.87 7.09
N ASN A 46 0.09 -1.79 8.17
CA ASN A 46 -0.08 -0.74 9.17
C ASN A 46 0.17 0.66 8.57
N LEU A 47 1.25 0.81 7.81
CA LEU A 47 1.59 2.07 7.16
C LEU A 47 0.52 2.48 6.13
N LEU A 48 0.07 1.55 5.28
CA LEU A 48 -0.95 1.83 4.27
C LEU A 48 -2.31 2.18 4.89
N VAL A 49 -2.75 1.45 5.91
CA VAL A 49 -4.00 1.75 6.62
C VAL A 49 -3.93 3.14 7.25
N ASN A 50 -2.80 3.49 7.88
CA ASN A 50 -2.61 4.81 8.47
C ASN A 50 -2.62 5.91 7.40
N ALA A 51 -1.89 5.73 6.28
CA ALA A 51 -1.89 6.68 5.18
C ALA A 51 -3.31 6.94 4.67
N VAL A 52 -4.07 5.89 4.35
CA VAL A 52 -5.45 6.02 3.86
C VAL A 52 -6.38 6.64 4.92
N LYS A 53 -6.24 6.27 6.19
CA LYS A 53 -7.04 6.80 7.29
C LYS A 53 -6.85 8.31 7.45
N TYR A 54 -5.60 8.77 7.42
CA TYR A 54 -5.24 10.14 7.80
C TYR A 54 -5.05 11.11 6.62
N SER A 55 -4.98 10.63 5.36
CA SER A 55 -4.97 11.51 4.19
C SER A 55 -6.29 12.30 4.02
N PHE A 56 -6.24 13.47 3.39
CA PHE A 56 -7.46 14.20 3.05
C PHE A 56 -8.18 13.58 1.84
N GLU A 57 -9.47 13.87 1.68
CA GLU A 57 -10.22 13.46 0.49
C GLU A 57 -9.59 14.03 -0.78
N ASN A 58 -9.70 13.30 -1.89
CA ASN A 58 -9.08 13.63 -3.19
C ASN A 58 -7.54 13.68 -3.18
N GLY A 59 -6.90 13.23 -2.09
CA GLY A 59 -5.45 13.16 -1.97
C GLY A 59 -4.84 11.94 -2.66
N THR A 60 -3.50 11.86 -2.58
CA THR A 60 -2.72 10.76 -3.14
C THR A 60 -1.89 10.08 -2.04
N VAL A 61 -1.88 8.75 -2.06
CA VAL A 61 -0.96 7.91 -1.29
C VAL A 61 -0.01 7.25 -2.28
N THR A 62 1.29 7.30 -2.03
CA THR A 62 2.30 6.70 -2.92
C THR A 62 3.13 5.67 -2.17
N ILE A 63 3.25 4.47 -2.73
CA ILE A 63 4.16 3.42 -2.28
C ILE A 63 5.33 3.38 -3.26
N LYS A 64 6.54 3.68 -2.79
CA LYS A 64 7.78 3.61 -3.58
C LYS A 64 8.70 2.54 -3.03
N ALA A 65 9.21 1.67 -3.90
CA ALA A 65 10.22 0.67 -3.58
C ALA A 65 11.19 0.53 -4.76
N ALA A 66 12.49 0.53 -4.47
CA ALA A 66 13.57 0.42 -5.45
C ALA A 66 14.62 -0.57 -4.95
#